data_AF-A0A5S3QRD6-F1
#
_entry.id   AF-A0A5S3QRD6-F1
#
_cell.length_a   1.000
_cell.length_b   1.000
_cell.length_c   1.000
_cell.angle_alpha   90.00
_cell.angle_beta   90.00
_cell.angle_gamma   90.00
#
_symmetry.space_group_name_H-M   'P 1'
#
loop_
_entity.id
_entity.type
_entity.pdbx_description
1 polymer ?
#
loop_
_entity_poly.entity_id
_entity_poly.type
_entity_poly.pdbx_seq_one_letter_code
_entity_poly.pdbx_strand_id
1 'polypeptide(L)'
;MREKERINRIMLLLQKIWKQQPDVRFNQLISNLQQMYSAEHNGYGRKKIKEIDLFDKEIETAYLDFFFLEDDKWEEFLQAIVDKQQNDNSGSNG
;
A
#
# COMPACT_ATOMS: atom_id res chain seq x y z
N MET A 1 -17.75 9.62 -12.88
CA MET A 1 -18.71 8.72 -12.19
C MET A 1 -17.92 7.56 -11.63
N ARG A 2 -18.08 7.22 -10.34
CA ARG A 2 -17.37 6.08 -9.74
C ARG A 2 -17.96 4.80 -10.34
N GLU A 3 -17.23 4.11 -11.21
CA GLU A 3 -17.71 2.85 -11.77
C GLU A 3 -17.76 1.77 -10.69
N LYS A 4 -18.82 0.95 -10.67
CA LYS A 4 -19.01 -0.02 -9.59
C LYS A 4 -17.95 -1.13 -9.59
N GLU A 5 -17.46 -1.50 -10.77
CA GLU A 5 -16.53 -2.62 -10.95
C GLU A 5 -15.12 -2.38 -10.39
N ARG A 6 -14.72 -1.11 -10.17
CA ARG A 6 -13.39 -0.79 -9.64
C ARG A 6 -13.10 -1.44 -8.28
N ILE A 7 -14.13 -1.57 -7.43
CA ILE A 7 -13.99 -2.22 -6.11
C ILE A 7 -13.59 -3.69 -6.31
N ASN A 8 -14.25 -4.38 -7.24
CA ASN A 8 -13.98 -5.79 -7.52
C ASN A 8 -12.54 -5.98 -8.04
N ARG A 9 -12.07 -5.08 -8.91
CA ARG A 9 -10.70 -5.15 -9.45
C ARG A 9 -9.65 -4.89 -8.38
N ILE A 10 -9.80 -3.82 -7.59
CA ILE A 10 -8.88 -3.52 -6.47
C ILE A 10 -8.84 -4.70 -5.48
N MET A 11 -10.00 -5.24 -5.10
CA MET A 11 -10.06 -6.39 -4.19
C MET A 11 -9.40 -7.64 -4.79
N LEU A 12 -9.57 -7.90 -6.08
CA LEU A 12 -8.91 -9.01 -6.76
C LEU A 12 -7.39 -8.85 -6.76
N LEU A 13 -6.87 -7.64 -6.98
CA LEU A 13 -5.45 -7.35 -6.93
C LEU A 13 -4.88 -7.55 -5.52
N LEU A 14 -5.56 -7.00 -4.51
CA LEU A 14 -5.18 -7.21 -3.10
C LEU A 14 -5.14 -8.70 -2.75
N GLN A 15 -6.14 -9.49 -3.18
CA GLN A 15 -6.16 -10.93 -2.96
C GLN A 15 -4.98 -11.64 -3.64
N LYS A 16 -4.63 -11.26 -4.88
CA LYS A 16 -3.48 -11.84 -5.60
C LYS A 16 -2.17 -11.58 -4.85
N ILE A 17 -1.94 -10.34 -4.44
CA ILE A 17 -0.74 -9.95 -3.69
C ILE A 17 -0.71 -10.70 -2.35
N TRP A 18 -1.84 -10.77 -1.65
CA TRP A 18 -1.92 -11.39 -0.34
C TRP A 18 -1.63 -12.89 -0.36
N LYS A 19 -2.10 -13.61 -1.39
CA LYS A 19 -1.83 -15.04 -1.56
C LYS A 19 -0.34 -15.38 -1.67
N GLN A 20 0.50 -14.43 -2.08
CA GLN A 20 1.97 -14.61 -2.12
C GLN A 20 2.65 -14.40 -0.76
N GLN A 21 1.92 -13.85 0.22
CA GLN A 21 2.41 -13.53 1.57
C GLN A 21 1.41 -14.03 2.63
N PRO A 22 1.21 -15.36 2.76
CA PRO A 22 0.14 -15.93 3.58
C PRO A 22 0.27 -15.62 5.08
N ASP A 23 1.49 -15.32 5.56
CA ASP A 23 1.76 -15.02 6.97
C ASP A 23 1.41 -13.57 7.36
N VAL A 24 1.21 -12.69 6.38
CA VAL A 24 0.89 -11.28 6.62
C VAL A 24 -0.60 -11.15 6.91
N ARG A 25 -0.99 -10.42 7.95
CA ARG A 25 -2.42 -10.11 8.19
C ARG A 25 -2.89 -9.01 7.23
N PHE A 26 -4.18 -9.00 6.85
CA PHE A 26 -4.73 -8.02 5.90
C PHE A 26 -4.36 -6.56 6.22
N ASN A 27 -4.52 -6.11 7.48
CA ASN A 27 -4.17 -4.74 7.85
C ASN A 27 -2.65 -4.44 7.76
N GLN A 28 -1.81 -5.46 7.99
CA GLN A 28 -0.36 -5.34 7.78
C GLN A 28 -0.03 -5.24 6.29
N LEU A 29 -0.72 -6.02 5.44
CA LEU A 29 -0.60 -5.92 3.98
C LEU A 29 -0.96 -4.50 3.52
N ILE A 30 -2.10 -3.96 3.94
CA ILE A 30 -2.51 -2.60 3.56
C ILE A 30 -1.49 -1.56 4.02
N SER A 31 -1.02 -1.65 5.27
CA SER A 31 0.02 -0.75 5.79
C SER A 31 1.30 -0.81 4.95
N ASN A 32 1.78 -2.02 4.64
CA ASN A 32 2.97 -2.21 3.82
C ASN A 32 2.79 -1.62 2.41
N LEU A 33 1.64 -1.84 1.78
CA LEU A 33 1.34 -1.29 0.45
C LEU A 33 1.28 0.24 0.47
N GLN A 34 0.73 0.84 1.53
CA GLN A 34 0.74 2.30 1.69
C GLN A 34 2.18 2.84 1.85
N GLN A 35 3.03 2.17 2.63
CA GLN A 35 4.43 2.54 2.78
C GLN A 35 5.18 2.46 1.44
N MET A 36 4.97 1.39 0.69
CA MET A 36 5.56 1.21 -0.65
C MET A 36 5.10 2.32 -1.61
N TYR A 37 3.79 2.57 -1.68
CA TYR A 37 3.24 3.63 -2.53
C TYR A 37 3.83 5.00 -2.17
N SER A 38 3.86 5.32 -0.87
CA SER A 38 4.44 6.57 -0.37
C SER A 38 5.90 6.71 -0.78
N ALA A 39 6.70 5.66 -0.63
CA ALA A 39 8.11 5.65 -1.01
C ALA A 39 8.33 5.86 -2.52
N GLU A 40 7.52 5.22 -3.37
CA GLU A 40 7.58 5.38 -4.83
C GLU A 40 7.10 6.77 -5.31
N HIS A 41 6.32 7.48 -4.49
CA HIS A 41 5.70 8.77 -4.82
C HIS A 41 6.17 9.92 -3.92
N ASN A 42 7.49 10.02 -3.68
CA ASN A 42 8.13 11.13 -2.97
C ASN A 42 7.56 11.41 -1.57
N GLY A 43 7.17 10.36 -0.85
CA GLY A 43 6.58 10.47 0.48
C GLY A 43 5.09 10.87 0.47
N TYR A 44 4.36 10.53 -0.59
CA TYR A 44 2.92 10.82 -0.68
C TYR A 44 2.16 10.41 0.60
N GLY A 45 1.23 11.28 1.03
CA GLY A 45 0.40 11.05 2.22
C GLY A 45 1.14 11.18 3.56
N ARG A 46 2.46 11.38 3.58
CA ARG A 46 3.22 11.49 4.84
C ARG A 46 2.87 12.77 5.58
N LYS A 47 2.28 12.62 6.77
CA LYS A 47 1.97 13.72 7.68
C LYS A 47 2.80 13.59 8.95
N LYS A 48 3.51 14.66 9.29
CA LYS A 48 4.24 14.80 10.55
C LYS A 48 3.27 15.28 11.62
N ILE A 49 3.19 14.57 12.74
CA ILE A 49 2.51 15.02 13.95
C ILE A 49 3.59 15.24 15.01
N LYS A 50 3.38 16.29 15.81
CA LYS A 50 4.09 16.46 17.06
C LYS A 50 3.25 15.88 18.17
N GLU A 51 3.75 14.84 18.82
CA GLU A 51 3.10 14.21 19.96
C GLU A 51 3.95 14.44 21.21
N ILE A 52 3.29 14.49 22.37
CA ILE A 52 3.99 14.49 23.65
C ILE A 52 4.06 13.04 24.11
N ASP A 53 5.27 12.55 24.35
CA ASP A 53 5.47 11.20 24.87
C ASP A 53 5.08 11.10 26.36
N LEU A 54 5.22 9.90 26.93
CA LEU A 54 4.91 9.64 28.35
C LEU A 54 5.82 10.37 29.34
N PHE A 55 6.85 11.08 28.86
CA PHE A 55 7.85 11.81 29.64
C PHE A 55 7.84 13.32 29.34
N ASP A 56 6.73 13.84 28.82
CA ASP A 56 6.56 15.24 28.43
C ASP A 56 7.56 15.74 27.37
N LYS A 57 8.09 14.84 26.53
CA LYS A 57 8.95 15.21 25.40
C LYS A 57 8.17 15.29 24.11
N GLU A 58 8.41 16.35 23.35
CA GLU A 58 7.90 16.49 21.99
C GLU A 58 8.63 15.50 21.08
N ILE A 59 7.91 14.48 20.61
CA ILE A 59 8.37 13.52 19.62
C ILE A 59 7.72 13.84 18.27
N GLU A 60 8.49 13.73 17.18
CA GLU A 60 7.96 13.83 15.82
C GLU A 60 7.58 12.43 15.35
N THR A 61 6.27 12.17 15.23
CA THR A 61 5.74 10.95 14.64
C THR A 61 5.25 11.24 13.23
N ALA A 62 5.20 10.21 12.38
CA ALA A 62 4.68 10.33 11.03
C ALA A 62 3.71 9.20 10.73
N TYR A 63 2.57 9.54 10.15
CA TYR A 63 1.61 8.58 9.61
C TYR A 63 1.36 8.86 8.13
N LEU A 64 0.73 7.89 7.47
CA LEU A 64 0.32 8.02 6.08
C LEU A 64 -1.19 8.29 6.03
N ASP A 65 -1.55 9.42 5.43
CA ASP A 65 -2.91 9.78 5.10
C ASP A 65 -3.15 9.61 3.61
N PHE A 66 -3.94 8.58 3.27
CA PHE A 66 -4.29 8.21 1.90
C PHE A 66 -5.71 8.67 1.54
N PHE A 67 -6.35 9.52 2.36
CA PHE A 67 -7.74 9.95 2.18
C PHE A 67 -8.03 10.56 0.79
N PHE A 68 -7.04 11.24 0.20
CA PHE A 68 -7.16 11.87 -1.11
C PHE A 68 -6.56 11.05 -2.26
N LEU A 69 -6.10 9.82 -2.01
CA LEU A 69 -5.62 8.96 -3.07
C LEU A 69 -6.80 8.51 -3.94
N GLU A 70 -6.70 8.75 -5.25
CA GLU A 70 -7.70 8.31 -6.21
C GLU A 70 -7.60 6.80 -6.46
N ASP A 71 -8.76 6.16 -6.63
CA ASP A 71 -8.85 4.70 -6.76
C ASP A 71 -8.10 4.15 -7.98
N ASP A 72 -8.04 4.91 -9.08
CA ASP A 72 -7.31 4.55 -10.30
C ASP A 72 -5.79 4.53 -10.07
N LYS A 73 -5.25 5.50 -9.32
CA LYS A 73 -3.84 5.54 -8.92
C LYS A 73 -3.47 4.40 -7.99
N TRP A 74 -4.38 4.05 -7.09
CA TRP A 74 -4.20 2.88 -6.24
C TRP A 74 -4.25 1.58 -7.04
N GLU A 75 -5.22 1.45 -7.94
CA GLU A 75 -5.37 0.28 -8.80
C GLU A 75 -4.15 0.06 -9.71
N GLU A 76 -3.66 1.12 -10.37
CA GLU A 76 -2.46 1.11 -11.21
C GLU A 76 -1.23 0.62 -10.44
N PHE A 77 -1.03 1.11 -9.23
CA PHE A 77 0.06 0.68 -8.35
C PHE A 77 -0.05 -0.80 -7.96
N LEU A 78 -1.24 -1.26 -7.55
CA LEU A 78 -1.44 -2.66 -7.18
C LEU A 78 -1.23 -3.60 -8.38
N GLN A 79 -1.65 -3.19 -9.58
CA GLN A 79 -1.44 -3.94 -10.80
C GLN A 79 0.06 -4.07 -11.10
N ALA A 80 0.84 -2.99 -10.97
CA ALA A 80 2.28 -3.03 -11.15
C ALA A 80 3.00 -3.99 -10.19
N ILE A 81 2.52 -4.14 -8.95
CA ILE A 81 3.06 -5.15 -8.00
C ILE A 81 2.76 -6.57 -8.48
N VAL A 82 1.53 -6.84 -8.91
CA VAL A 82 1.13 -8.16 -9.41
C VAL A 82 1.96 -8.53 -10.65
N ASP A 83 2.18 -7.59 -11.55
CA ASP A 83 2.96 -7.82 -12.78
C ASP A 83 4.42 -8.13 -12.46
N LYS A 84 5.03 -7.40 -11.51
CA LYS A 84 6.38 -7.69 -11.00
C LYS A 84 6.47 -9.11 -10.42
N GLN A 85 5.51 -9.52 -9.58
CA GLN A 85 5.48 -10.86 -8.98
C GLN A 85 5.35 -11.99 -10.01
N GLN A 86 4.66 -11.75 -11.13
CA GLN A 86 4.55 -12.74 -12.21
C GLN A 86 5.85 -12.90 -13.00
N ASN A 87 6.57 -11.79 -13.22
CA ASN A 87 7.85 -11.81 -13.90
C ASN A 87 8.93 -12.53 -13.07
N ASP A 88 8.97 -12.29 -11.76
CA ASP A 88 9.93 -12.95 -10.86
C ASP A 88 9.72 -14.47 -10.76
N ASN A 89 8.45 -14.91 -10.74
CA ASN A 89 8.10 -16.33 -10.75
C ASN A 89 8.43 -17.02 -12.08
N SER A 90 8.44 -16.28 -13.19
CA SER A 90 8.78 -16.81 -14.52
C SER A 90 10.30 -16.91 -14.75
N GLY A 91 11.10 -16.21 -13.95
CA GLY A 91 12.56 -16.19 -14.03
C GLY A 91 13.29 -17.24 -13.18
N SER A 92 12.58 -18.02 -12.35
CA SER A 92 13.17 -19.02 -11.45
C SER A 92 13.21 -20.45 -12.03
N ASN A 93 12.93 -20.63 -13.33
CA ASN A 93 13.16 -21.88 -14.07
C ASN A 93 14.43 -21.80 -14.94
N GLY A 94 15.58 -21.50 -14.32
CA GLY A 94 16.89 -21.45 -14.97
C GLY A 94 17.91 -22.29 -14.23
#